data_AF-A0A3S0RZI5-F1
#
_entry.id   AF-A0A3S0RZI5-F1
#
_cell.length_a   1.000
_cell.length_b   1.000
_cell.length_c   1.000
_cell.angle_alpha   90.00
_cell.angle_beta   90.00
_cell.angle_gamma   90.00
#
_symmetry.space_group_name_H-M   'P 1'
#
loop_
_entity.id
_entity.type
_entity.pdbx_description
1 polymer ?
#
loop_
_entity_poly.entity_id
_entity_poly.type
_entity_poly.pdbx_seq_one_letter_code
_entity_poly.pdbx_strand_id
1 'polypeptide(L)'
;MTTPARAHGSTHGASFRLIIAAVLVILSFCAVCGARDAQAKQKAVHPAADATPDNKDAAQAAQPAPNTDANSSQNAGAKPGEQAKPEADSKASADASPKPPAWSAAEIADAKAHCAVVLKRIHAVALPHEPIKEGACGAPAPIELVSIGDKPQVALSPPAIVTCDLAEALTQWFENDVQPLARKHLKSEIVTIETMSSYSCRNAYGRKKTKLSEHGLANALDIGGFVTATTKTAEVLDDWGKPQREILAEAEAAKRAADEAAAKTAGTGTAANPVQAALPLAVPLTAGAAAAELARSTIIEGVPAAGAKLVATSEAAAPNRLGGPLAKPGKKGPLAQKAAQVALAASPAPDAEVQAFLHEAHKAACRIFGTTLGPEANADHRNHFHVDMAERKFTKICD
;
A
#
# COMPACT_ATOMS: atom_id res chain seq x y z
N MET A 1 87.63 12.38 -28.27
CA MET A 1 88.08 12.62 -26.89
C MET A 1 86.81 12.71 -26.04
N THR A 2 86.28 11.59 -25.51
CA THR A 2 86.76 10.76 -24.37
C THR A 2 86.13 11.18 -23.04
N THR A 3 85.04 10.50 -22.68
CA THR A 3 84.46 10.43 -21.33
C THR A 3 85.40 9.71 -20.35
N PRO A 4 85.21 9.93 -19.04
CA PRO A 4 85.33 8.88 -18.04
C PRO A 4 83.94 8.49 -17.48
N ALA A 5 83.73 7.20 -17.24
CA ALA A 5 82.51 6.67 -16.61
C ALA A 5 82.65 6.62 -15.08
N ARG A 6 81.53 6.51 -14.35
CA ARG A 6 81.51 6.02 -12.96
C ARG A 6 80.38 4.99 -12.81
N ALA A 7 80.68 3.90 -12.10
CA ALA A 7 79.93 2.65 -12.21
C ALA A 7 78.64 2.60 -11.36
N HIS A 8 77.72 1.72 -11.77
CA HIS A 8 76.58 1.29 -10.96
C HIS A 8 77.05 0.49 -9.72
N GLY A 9 76.41 0.73 -8.58
CA GLY A 9 76.38 -0.18 -7.43
C GLY A 9 74.94 -0.34 -6.97
N SER A 10 74.37 -1.55 -7.10
CA SER A 10 72.97 -1.81 -6.74
C SER A 10 72.85 -2.38 -5.34
N THR A 11 72.05 -1.73 -4.48
CA THR A 11 71.81 -2.13 -3.08
C THR A 11 70.34 -2.42 -2.80
N HIS A 12 69.70 -3.24 -3.65
CA HIS A 12 68.38 -3.83 -3.36
C HIS A 12 68.56 -5.22 -2.72
N GLY A 13 68.59 -5.29 -1.39
CA GLY A 13 68.97 -6.54 -0.71
C GLY A 13 68.67 -6.67 0.79
N ALA A 14 67.63 -6.02 1.33
CA ALA A 14 67.27 -6.15 2.75
C ALA A 14 65.75 -6.30 3.01
N SER A 15 64.92 -5.44 2.43
CA SER A 15 63.52 -5.24 2.87
C SER A 15 62.53 -6.36 2.47
N PHE A 16 62.88 -7.24 1.52
CA PHE A 16 61.92 -8.19 0.93
C PHE A 16 61.69 -9.48 1.73
N ARG A 17 62.53 -9.78 2.74
CA ARG A 17 62.42 -11.03 3.52
C ARG A 17 61.43 -10.97 4.69
N LEU A 18 60.99 -9.78 5.12
CA LEU A 18 60.04 -9.64 6.24
C LEU A 18 58.58 -9.89 5.82
N ILE A 19 58.21 -9.54 4.59
CA ILE A 19 56.81 -9.59 4.11
C ILE A 19 56.35 -11.03 3.86
N ILE A 20 57.24 -11.89 3.35
CA ILE A 20 56.92 -13.30 3.02
C ILE A 20 56.56 -14.12 4.27
N ALA A 21 57.14 -13.80 5.42
CA ALA A 21 56.86 -14.49 6.68
C ALA A 21 55.42 -14.24 7.21
N ALA A 22 54.84 -13.06 6.95
CA ALA A 22 53.50 -12.71 7.43
C ALA A 22 52.38 -13.45 6.67
N VAL A 23 52.54 -13.66 5.36
CA VAL A 23 51.52 -14.25 4.48
C VAL A 23 51.24 -15.72 4.84
N LEU A 24 52.27 -16.48 5.26
CA LEU A 24 52.14 -17.90 5.60
C LEU A 24 51.44 -18.17 6.94
N VAL A 25 51.36 -17.19 7.85
CA VAL A 25 50.64 -17.35 9.13
C VAL A 25 49.13 -17.19 8.93
N ILE A 26 48.71 -16.23 8.10
CA ILE A 26 47.28 -15.91 7.88
C ILE A 26 46.56 -17.05 7.15
N LEU A 27 47.20 -17.69 6.17
CA LEU A 27 46.62 -18.83 5.43
C LEU A 27 46.35 -20.07 6.29
N SER A 28 46.98 -20.18 7.47
CA SER A 28 46.77 -21.32 8.38
C SER A 28 45.49 -21.19 9.23
N PHE A 29 44.99 -19.97 9.45
CA PHE A 29 43.80 -19.74 10.29
C PHE A 29 42.47 -20.01 9.58
N CYS A 30 42.43 -20.01 8.25
CA CYS A 30 41.20 -20.30 7.49
C CYS A 30 40.76 -21.78 7.52
N ALA A 31 41.60 -22.69 8.00
CA ALA A 31 41.37 -24.14 7.91
C ALA A 31 40.52 -24.75 9.05
N VAL A 32 40.24 -24.01 10.13
CA VAL A 32 39.72 -24.57 11.39
C VAL A 32 38.22 -24.30 11.64
N CYS A 33 37.59 -23.40 10.88
CA CYS A 33 36.15 -23.10 11.04
C CYS A 33 35.21 -23.90 10.12
N GLY A 34 35.71 -24.60 9.10
CA GLY A 34 34.89 -25.29 8.09
C GLY A 34 34.35 -26.69 8.46
N ALA A 35 34.46 -27.11 9.73
CA ALA A 35 34.36 -28.52 10.13
C ALA A 35 33.33 -28.84 11.24
N ARG A 36 32.39 -27.93 11.53
CA ARG A 36 31.26 -28.17 12.46
C ARG A 36 29.97 -27.58 11.90
N ASP A 37 29.11 -28.47 11.41
CA ASP A 37 27.64 -28.34 11.21
C ASP A 37 27.11 -29.41 10.22
N ALA A 38 28.00 -30.06 9.48
CA ALA A 38 27.67 -31.11 8.50
C ALA A 38 27.25 -32.48 9.12
N GLN A 39 26.60 -32.51 10.29
CA GLN A 39 26.02 -33.71 10.91
C GLN A 39 24.72 -33.44 11.69
N ALA A 40 23.65 -33.03 10.99
CA ALA A 40 22.32 -32.87 11.61
C ALA A 40 21.12 -33.08 10.64
N LYS A 41 21.18 -34.04 9.70
CA LYS A 41 20.01 -34.45 8.90
C LYS A 41 19.93 -35.98 8.70
N GLN A 42 18.69 -36.45 8.53
CA GLN A 42 18.27 -37.83 8.21
C GLN A 42 18.37 -38.91 9.31
N LYS A 43 17.43 -38.91 10.28
CA LYS A 43 16.49 -40.06 10.45
C LYS A 43 15.34 -39.77 11.43
N ALA A 44 14.10 -39.76 10.93
CA ALA A 44 12.87 -40.21 11.59
C ALA A 44 11.67 -40.03 10.62
N VAL A 45 10.64 -40.87 10.75
CA VAL A 45 9.35 -40.76 10.04
C VAL A 45 8.24 -40.66 11.10
N HIS A 46 7.08 -40.08 10.75
CA HIS A 46 5.90 -39.96 11.62
C HIS A 46 5.46 -41.33 12.20
N PRO A 47 4.77 -41.32 13.37
CA PRO A 47 3.30 -41.16 13.34
C PRO A 47 2.78 -40.04 14.27
N ALA A 48 1.47 -39.84 14.29
CA ALA A 48 0.75 -38.93 15.19
C ALA A 48 -0.09 -39.70 16.22
N ALA A 49 -0.26 -39.12 17.41
CA ALA A 49 -1.23 -39.51 18.44
C ALA A 49 -1.39 -38.38 19.48
N ASP A 50 -2.51 -38.37 20.20
CA ASP A 50 -2.91 -37.32 21.16
C ASP A 50 -2.15 -37.33 22.49
N ALA A 51 -2.01 -36.14 23.10
CA ALA A 51 -2.11 -35.93 24.55
C ALA A 51 -2.29 -34.44 24.89
N THR A 52 -3.30 -34.10 25.70
CA THR A 52 -3.38 -32.80 26.39
C THR A 52 -2.55 -32.80 27.67
N PRO A 53 -2.28 -31.61 28.23
CA PRO A 53 -2.61 -31.43 29.64
C PRO A 53 -3.41 -30.15 29.93
N ASP A 54 -4.37 -30.25 30.85
CA ASP A 54 -5.05 -29.11 31.47
C ASP A 54 -4.08 -28.23 32.29
N ASN A 55 -4.33 -26.92 32.36
CA ASN A 55 -5.01 -26.39 33.55
C ASN A 55 -5.71 -25.04 33.34
N LYS A 56 -6.59 -24.72 34.30
CA LYS A 56 -7.39 -23.50 34.45
C LYS A 56 -6.48 -22.29 34.80
N ASP A 57 -6.88 -21.03 34.63
CA ASP A 57 -7.96 -20.41 35.39
C ASP A 57 -8.58 -19.12 34.80
N ALA A 58 -9.74 -18.75 35.37
CA ALA A 58 -10.33 -17.42 35.46
C ALA A 58 -10.53 -16.58 34.18
N ALA A 59 -11.70 -16.75 33.55
CA ALA A 59 -12.36 -15.68 32.80
C ALA A 59 -13.80 -15.51 33.31
N GLN A 60 -14.14 -14.32 33.82
CA GLN A 60 -15.52 -13.94 34.19
C GLN A 60 -16.03 -12.85 33.26
N ALA A 61 -17.07 -13.15 32.49
CA ALA A 61 -17.87 -12.18 31.75
C ALA A 61 -19.32 -12.29 32.24
N ALA A 62 -19.92 -11.16 32.61
CA ALA A 62 -21.27 -11.11 33.18
C ALA A 62 -22.32 -10.74 32.13
N GLN A 63 -23.39 -11.53 32.04
CA GLN A 63 -24.69 -11.14 31.46
C GLN A 63 -25.83 -11.53 32.45
N PRO A 64 -27.13 -11.38 32.15
CA PRO A 64 -27.95 -10.42 32.90
C PRO A 64 -28.90 -11.08 33.92
N ALA A 65 -29.37 -10.29 34.89
CA ALA A 65 -30.38 -10.72 35.85
C ALA A 65 -31.81 -10.71 35.25
N PRO A 66 -32.68 -11.68 35.61
CA PRO A 66 -34.08 -11.71 35.21
C PRO A 66 -35.01 -10.97 36.21
N ASN A 67 -36.23 -10.64 35.76
CA ASN A 67 -37.28 -10.05 36.59
C ASN A 67 -38.12 -11.13 37.31
N THR A 68 -38.64 -10.83 38.51
CA THR A 68 -39.80 -11.54 39.11
C THR A 68 -40.69 -10.58 39.90
N ASP A 69 -41.98 -10.55 39.60
CA ASP A 69 -43.02 -9.78 40.30
C ASP A 69 -43.78 -10.64 41.33
N ALA A 70 -44.06 -10.11 42.54
CA ALA A 70 -45.11 -10.63 43.45
C ALA A 70 -45.49 -9.65 44.59
N ASN A 71 -46.36 -8.68 44.27
CA ASN A 71 -47.26 -7.90 45.12
C ASN A 71 -47.52 -8.36 46.60
N SER A 72 -47.52 -7.41 47.55
CA SER A 72 -48.53 -7.35 48.63
C SER A 72 -48.77 -5.92 49.17
N SER A 73 -50.04 -5.63 49.51
CA SER A 73 -50.56 -4.37 50.11
C SER A 73 -50.20 -4.23 51.61
N GLN A 74 -50.39 -3.14 52.37
CA GLN A 74 -51.16 -1.85 52.29
C GLN A 74 -50.54 -0.87 53.37
N ASN A 75 -50.99 0.34 53.75
CA ASN A 75 -52.16 1.23 53.50
C ASN A 75 -51.71 2.73 53.51
N ALA A 76 -52.37 3.66 54.23
CA ALA A 76 -52.19 5.12 54.14
C ALA A 76 -52.30 5.90 55.48
N GLY A 77 -51.93 7.20 55.51
CA GLY A 77 -52.02 8.04 56.72
C GLY A 77 -51.65 9.55 56.63
N ALA A 78 -52.51 10.37 56.00
CA ALA A 78 -52.71 11.83 56.26
C ALA A 78 -51.57 12.89 56.05
N LYS A 79 -51.95 14.17 56.26
CA LYS A 79 -51.31 15.48 55.92
C LYS A 79 -51.70 16.50 57.05
N PRO A 80 -51.38 17.82 57.08
CA PRO A 80 -50.41 18.67 56.34
C PRO A 80 -49.60 19.70 57.21
N GLY A 81 -48.82 20.59 56.56
CA GLY A 81 -48.24 21.84 57.13
C GLY A 81 -46.75 22.03 56.77
N GLU A 82 -46.16 23.22 56.61
CA GLU A 82 -46.67 24.61 56.48
C GLU A 82 -45.66 25.45 55.64
N GLN A 83 -46.04 26.65 55.20
CA GLN A 83 -45.35 27.55 54.24
C GLN A 83 -43.90 27.98 54.56
N ALA A 84 -43.08 28.17 53.51
CA ALA A 84 -42.19 29.34 53.34
C ALA A 84 -41.69 29.50 51.88
N LYS A 85 -41.58 30.75 51.39
CA LYS A 85 -40.84 31.15 50.17
C LYS A 85 -40.36 32.60 50.32
N PRO A 86 -39.07 32.89 50.09
CA PRO A 86 -38.66 33.94 49.14
C PRO A 86 -37.90 33.33 47.93
N GLU A 87 -38.20 33.72 46.70
CA GLU A 87 -37.48 34.76 45.93
C GLU A 87 -36.12 34.24 45.41
N ALA A 88 -36.01 33.77 44.16
CA ALA A 88 -36.18 34.45 42.85
C ALA A 88 -34.88 35.01 42.23
N ASP A 89 -33.73 34.37 42.47
CA ASP A 89 -32.62 34.45 41.53
C ASP A 89 -33.01 33.89 40.15
N SER A 90 -32.78 34.69 39.11
CA SER A 90 -33.16 34.34 37.74
C SER A 90 -32.20 33.30 37.15
N LYS A 91 -32.62 32.03 37.17
CA LYS A 91 -31.90 30.93 36.50
C LYS A 91 -31.83 31.19 35.00
N ALA A 92 -30.73 31.78 34.54
CA ALA A 92 -30.44 31.98 33.12
C ALA A 92 -30.55 30.65 32.36
N SER A 93 -31.21 30.68 31.20
CA SER A 93 -31.51 29.46 30.45
C SER A 93 -30.23 28.85 29.90
N ALA A 94 -29.85 27.68 30.42
CA ALA A 94 -28.70 26.92 29.93
C ALA A 94 -29.07 26.16 28.65
N ASP A 95 -29.35 26.89 27.57
CA ASP A 95 -29.48 26.33 26.21
C ASP A 95 -28.07 26.03 25.63
N ALA A 96 -27.36 25.16 26.35
CA ALA A 96 -26.06 24.67 25.96
C ALA A 96 -26.25 23.55 24.93
N SER A 97 -26.33 23.94 23.65
CA SER A 97 -26.13 23.02 22.51
C SER A 97 -24.95 22.08 22.82
N PRO A 98 -25.12 20.75 22.69
CA PRO A 98 -24.13 19.81 23.17
C PRO A 98 -22.79 20.07 22.48
N LYS A 99 -21.75 20.37 23.28
CA LYS A 99 -20.40 20.64 22.80
C LYS A 99 -19.97 19.50 21.87
N PRO A 100 -19.44 19.77 20.66
CA PRO A 100 -19.03 18.72 19.74
C PRO A 100 -18.03 17.77 20.41
N PRO A 101 -18.03 16.47 20.03
CA PRO A 101 -17.17 15.48 20.64
C PRO A 101 -15.71 15.94 20.51
N ALA A 102 -15.05 16.09 21.66
CA ALA A 102 -13.68 16.52 21.77
C ALA A 102 -12.93 15.58 22.73
N TRP A 103 -11.63 15.44 22.53
CA TRP A 103 -10.77 14.74 23.47
C TRP A 103 -10.77 15.44 24.83
N SER A 104 -10.64 14.67 25.91
CA SER A 104 -10.45 15.22 27.25
C SER A 104 -9.09 15.92 27.38
N ALA A 105 -8.98 16.83 28.36
CA ALA A 105 -7.72 17.51 28.64
C ALA A 105 -6.60 16.53 29.05
N ALA A 106 -6.96 15.38 29.65
CA ALA A 106 -6.01 14.31 29.99
C ALA A 106 -5.47 13.63 28.72
N GLU A 107 -6.33 13.13 27.83
CA GLU A 107 -5.91 12.49 26.57
C GLU A 107 -5.01 13.41 25.72
N ILE A 108 -5.31 14.71 25.68
CA ILE A 108 -4.50 15.71 24.98
C ILE A 108 -3.14 15.91 25.68
N ALA A 109 -3.12 15.99 27.02
CA ALA A 109 -1.90 16.18 27.79
C ALA A 109 -0.96 14.96 27.70
N ASP A 110 -1.50 13.75 27.86
CA ASP A 110 -0.75 12.49 27.79
C ASP A 110 -0.16 12.28 26.39
N ALA A 111 -0.95 12.53 25.33
CA ALA A 111 -0.47 12.45 23.95
C ALA A 111 0.59 13.51 23.61
N LYS A 112 0.45 14.75 24.11
CA LYS A 112 1.47 15.80 23.98
C LYS A 112 2.76 15.44 24.75
N ALA A 113 2.63 14.85 25.95
CA ALA A 113 3.77 14.40 26.74
C ALA A 113 4.53 13.25 26.07
N HIS A 114 3.82 12.25 25.53
CA HIS A 114 4.40 11.17 24.72
C HIS A 114 5.12 11.71 23.48
N CYS A 115 4.45 12.55 22.69
CA CYS A 115 5.06 13.17 21.50
C CYS A 115 6.33 13.98 21.85
N ALA A 116 6.35 14.69 22.98
CA ALA A 116 7.52 15.42 23.48
C ALA A 116 8.66 14.53 24.02
N VAL A 117 8.46 13.21 24.12
CA VAL A 117 9.51 12.20 24.30
C VAL A 117 9.97 11.65 22.95
N VAL A 118 9.05 11.39 22.02
CA VAL A 118 9.37 10.92 20.66
C VAL A 118 10.22 11.94 19.90
N LEU A 119 9.81 13.21 19.85
CA LEU A 119 10.53 14.27 19.13
C LEU A 119 11.92 14.61 19.71
N LYS A 120 12.32 14.01 20.84
CA LYS A 120 13.68 14.13 21.41
C LYS A 120 14.62 12.99 20.99
N ARG A 121 14.10 11.92 20.38
CA ARG A 121 14.87 10.72 20.00
C ARG A 121 14.98 10.50 18.49
N ILE A 122 14.34 11.36 17.69
CA ILE A 122 14.38 11.33 16.23
C ILE A 122 14.85 12.69 15.68
N HIS A 123 15.55 12.67 14.56
CA HIS A 123 15.87 13.89 13.83
C HIS A 123 14.63 14.29 13.01
N ALA A 124 13.87 15.27 13.47
CA ALA A 124 12.68 15.75 12.76
C ALA A 124 12.46 17.25 13.00
N VAL A 125 11.88 17.93 12.01
CA VAL A 125 11.26 19.26 12.18
C VAL A 125 9.76 19.07 12.03
N ALA A 126 9.03 19.40 13.09
CA ALA A 126 7.59 19.27 13.16
C ALA A 126 6.99 20.44 13.93
N LEU A 127 5.81 20.88 13.52
CA LEU A 127 5.01 21.88 14.23
C LEU A 127 3.90 21.18 15.03
N PRO A 128 3.61 21.58 16.28
CA PRO A 128 2.44 21.08 17.00
C PRO A 128 1.15 21.45 16.27
N HIS A 129 0.29 20.46 15.99
CA HIS A 129 -1.02 20.69 15.41
C HIS A 129 -2.09 20.63 16.51
N GLU A 130 -3.22 21.33 16.33
CA GLU A 130 -4.33 21.27 17.28
C GLU A 130 -5.00 19.87 17.31
N PRO A 131 -5.59 19.45 18.45
CA PRO A 131 -6.29 18.17 18.56
C PRO A 131 -7.43 18.07 17.57
N ILE A 132 -7.41 17.03 16.72
CA ILE A 132 -8.44 16.81 15.71
C ILE A 132 -9.47 15.82 16.27
N LYS A 133 -10.77 16.12 16.15
CA LYS A 133 -11.84 15.17 16.50
C LYS A 133 -13.07 15.36 15.60
N GLU A 134 -13.29 14.41 14.69
CA GLU A 134 -14.40 14.41 13.74
C GLU A 134 -15.16 13.08 13.87
N GLY A 135 -15.97 12.97 14.93
CA GLY A 135 -16.67 11.74 15.30
C GLY A 135 -15.69 10.63 15.67
N ALA A 136 -15.52 9.66 14.77
CA ALA A 136 -14.53 8.58 14.90
C ALA A 136 -13.11 8.99 14.46
N CYS A 137 -12.98 10.03 13.62
CA CYS A 137 -11.70 10.51 13.11
C CYS A 137 -10.97 11.43 14.11
N GLY A 138 -9.66 11.56 13.90
CA GLY A 138 -8.78 12.51 14.53
C GLY A 138 -7.78 11.91 15.51
N ALA A 139 -6.87 12.75 16.03
CA ALA A 139 -5.83 12.41 16.99
C ALA A 139 -5.79 13.46 18.12
N PRO A 140 -5.45 13.08 19.36
CA PRO A 140 -5.41 14.01 20.50
C PRO A 140 -4.21 14.97 20.49
N ALA A 141 -3.11 14.60 19.83
CA ALA A 141 -1.92 15.46 19.67
C ALA A 141 -1.16 15.13 18.36
N PRO A 142 -1.73 15.45 17.19
CA PRO A 142 -1.01 15.31 15.92
C PRO A 142 0.07 16.40 15.77
N ILE A 143 0.97 16.18 14.81
CA ILE A 143 1.99 17.14 14.39
C ILE A 143 1.92 17.34 12.88
N GLU A 144 2.27 18.54 12.42
CA GLU A 144 2.61 18.80 11.03
C GLU A 144 4.11 18.52 10.85
N LEU A 145 4.42 17.37 10.26
CA LEU A 145 5.78 16.91 10.01
C LEU A 145 6.33 17.55 8.72
N VAL A 146 7.32 18.41 8.88
CA VAL A 146 7.93 19.22 7.81
C VAL A 146 9.17 18.52 7.22
N SER A 147 9.97 17.86 8.06
CA SER A 147 11.13 17.09 7.60
C SER A 147 11.56 16.00 8.59
N ILE A 148 12.27 14.99 8.10
CA ILE A 148 12.94 13.94 8.88
C ILE A 148 14.42 13.80 8.49
N GLY A 149 15.25 13.28 9.39
CA GLY A 149 16.71 13.21 9.20
C GLY A 149 17.44 14.52 9.52
N ASP A 150 18.76 14.40 9.77
CA ASP A 150 19.69 15.51 10.03
C ASP A 150 20.67 15.70 8.86
N LYS A 151 21.33 14.62 8.41
CA LYS A 151 22.37 14.64 7.37
C LYS A 151 22.15 13.51 6.34
N PRO A 152 21.42 13.77 5.25
CA PRO A 152 20.69 15.00 4.94
C PRO A 152 19.36 15.09 5.72
N GLN A 153 18.87 16.33 5.87
CA GLN A 153 17.49 16.61 6.24
C GLN A 153 16.59 16.40 5.01
N VAL A 154 15.51 15.64 5.16
CA VAL A 154 14.58 15.24 4.09
C VAL A 154 13.25 15.94 4.30
N ALA A 155 12.88 16.86 3.41
CA ALA A 155 11.61 17.56 3.46
C ALA A 155 10.43 16.65 3.11
N LEU A 156 9.29 16.80 3.77
CA LEU A 156 8.01 16.27 3.30
C LEU A 156 7.32 17.37 2.49
N SER A 157 6.97 17.08 1.25
CA SER A 157 6.38 18.04 0.31
C SER A 157 5.02 17.53 -0.20
N PRO A 158 3.88 18.14 0.19
CA PRO A 158 3.72 19.08 1.30
C PRO A 158 4.01 18.42 2.68
N PRO A 159 4.12 19.22 3.76
CA PRO A 159 4.17 18.70 5.13
C PRO A 159 2.97 17.80 5.46
N ALA A 160 3.19 16.83 6.35
CA ALA A 160 2.22 15.79 6.63
C ALA A 160 1.63 15.90 8.05
N ILE A 161 0.30 15.93 8.18
CA ILE A 161 -0.37 15.85 9.48
C ILE A 161 -0.39 14.38 9.93
N VAL A 162 0.41 14.04 10.95
CA VAL A 162 0.65 12.66 11.41
C VAL A 162 0.67 12.51 12.93
N THR A 163 0.54 11.27 13.42
CA THR A 163 0.91 10.88 14.79
C THR A 163 2.43 10.88 14.96
N CYS A 164 2.91 11.15 16.19
CA CYS A 164 4.34 11.21 16.45
C CYS A 164 5.01 9.82 16.36
N ASP A 165 4.28 8.74 16.64
CA ASP A 165 4.74 7.36 16.43
C ASP A 165 4.94 7.02 14.95
N LEU A 166 4.05 7.52 14.06
CA LEU A 166 4.26 7.42 12.61
C LEU A 166 5.47 8.25 12.16
N ALA A 167 5.64 9.46 12.70
CA ALA A 167 6.81 10.30 12.40
C ALA A 167 8.13 9.63 12.80
N GLU A 168 8.17 8.92 13.93
CA GLU A 168 9.31 8.09 14.31
C GLU A 168 9.51 6.92 13.35
N ALA A 169 8.47 6.14 13.05
CA ALA A 169 8.57 5.00 12.15
C ALA A 169 9.07 5.41 10.75
N LEU A 170 8.60 6.56 10.24
CA LEU A 170 9.10 7.18 9.01
C LEU A 170 10.58 7.57 9.13
N THR A 171 11.00 8.20 10.24
CA THR A 171 12.41 8.59 10.45
C THR A 171 13.33 7.36 10.52
N GLN A 172 12.93 6.34 11.28
CA GLN A 172 13.68 5.09 11.40
C GLN A 172 13.82 4.37 10.05
N TRP A 173 12.75 4.29 9.26
CA TRP A 173 12.79 3.75 7.89
C TRP A 173 13.71 4.57 6.98
N PHE A 174 13.66 5.90 7.07
CA PHE A 174 14.47 6.76 6.22
C PHE A 174 15.98 6.66 6.49
N GLU A 175 16.36 6.74 7.77
CA GLU A 175 17.78 6.74 8.17
C GLU A 175 18.43 5.37 7.99
N ASN A 176 17.71 4.28 8.32
CA ASN A 176 18.26 2.92 8.32
C ASN A 176 18.10 2.18 6.98
N ASP A 177 17.08 2.50 6.18
CA ASP A 177 16.81 1.79 4.92
C ASP A 177 16.83 2.71 3.69
N VAL A 178 16.00 3.75 3.63
CA VAL A 178 15.81 4.53 2.38
C VAL A 178 17.09 5.26 1.95
N GLN A 179 17.79 5.93 2.87
CA GLN A 179 19.03 6.64 2.52
C GLN A 179 20.18 5.70 2.11
N PRO A 180 20.44 4.56 2.81
CA PRO A 180 21.34 3.52 2.30
C PRO A 180 20.95 3.00 0.91
N LEU A 181 19.66 2.75 0.63
CA LEU A 181 19.19 2.27 -0.66
C LEU A 181 19.33 3.33 -1.77
N ALA A 182 19.06 4.60 -1.48
CA ALA A 182 19.26 5.71 -2.42
C ALA A 182 20.74 5.85 -2.82
N ARG A 183 21.66 5.81 -1.84
CA ARG A 183 23.11 5.80 -2.10
C ARG A 183 23.56 4.58 -2.89
N LYS A 184 22.99 3.39 -2.60
CA LYS A 184 23.28 2.13 -3.31
C LYS A 184 22.86 2.17 -4.77
N HIS A 185 21.65 2.65 -5.07
CA HIS A 185 21.02 2.56 -6.39
C HIS A 185 21.08 3.87 -7.17
N LEU A 186 20.47 4.93 -6.63
CA LEU A 186 20.37 6.27 -7.27
C LEU A 186 21.72 7.02 -7.27
N LYS A 187 22.71 6.52 -6.54
CA LYS A 187 24.05 7.11 -6.31
C LYS A 187 23.99 8.54 -5.75
N SER A 188 22.89 8.86 -5.06
CA SER A 188 22.58 10.16 -4.45
C SER A 188 21.70 9.94 -3.22
N GLU A 189 21.61 10.92 -2.34
CA GLU A 189 20.77 10.88 -1.15
C GLU A 189 19.40 11.51 -1.45
N ILE A 190 18.34 11.05 -0.78
CA ILE A 190 17.01 11.67 -0.88
C ILE A 190 17.02 12.98 -0.08
N VAL A 191 16.39 14.02 -0.61
CA VAL A 191 16.19 15.32 0.07
C VAL A 191 14.73 15.73 0.15
N THR A 192 13.83 15.09 -0.62
CA THR A 192 12.38 15.31 -0.53
C THR A 192 11.61 14.00 -0.64
N ILE A 193 10.57 13.87 0.19
CA ILE A 193 9.49 12.89 0.11
C ILE A 193 8.27 13.58 -0.49
N GLU A 194 7.76 13.05 -1.61
CA GLU A 194 6.55 13.58 -2.23
C GLU A 194 5.32 12.98 -1.55
N THR A 195 4.70 13.75 -0.67
CA THR A 195 3.54 13.34 0.11
C THR A 195 2.27 13.48 -0.73
N MET A 196 1.57 12.37 -0.96
CA MET A 196 0.32 12.38 -1.72
C MET A 196 -0.91 12.59 -0.82
N SER A 197 -0.91 12.06 0.41
CA SER A 197 -2.00 12.25 1.39
C SER A 197 -1.55 11.87 2.81
N SER A 198 -1.94 12.67 3.81
CA SER A 198 -1.62 12.46 5.24
C SER A 198 -2.90 12.29 6.07
N TYR A 199 -3.29 13.25 6.92
CA TYR A 199 -4.61 13.20 7.57
C TYR A 199 -5.75 13.32 6.56
N SER A 200 -6.72 12.41 6.65
CA SER A 200 -7.89 12.39 5.77
C SER A 200 -9.01 11.58 6.42
N CYS A 201 -10.06 12.22 6.91
CA CYS A 201 -11.20 11.54 7.53
C CYS A 201 -12.01 10.74 6.49
N ARG A 202 -11.58 9.50 6.23
CA ARG A 202 -12.19 8.55 5.28
C ARG A 202 -12.29 7.15 5.89
N ASN A 203 -13.30 6.38 5.48
CA ASN A 203 -13.34 4.95 5.79
C ASN A 203 -12.21 4.21 5.06
N ALA A 204 -11.84 3.03 5.56
CA ALA A 204 -10.89 2.15 4.88
C ALA A 204 -11.42 1.70 3.52
N TYR A 205 -10.51 1.34 2.60
CA TYR A 205 -10.85 0.97 1.23
C TYR A 205 -11.97 -0.08 1.13
N GLY A 206 -12.93 0.17 0.23
CA GLY A 206 -14.12 -0.66 0.04
C GLY A 206 -15.14 -0.67 1.19
N ARG A 207 -14.89 -0.01 2.33
CA ARG A 207 -15.79 -0.05 3.51
C ARG A 207 -16.69 1.19 3.55
N LYS A 208 -18.00 0.96 3.65
CA LYS A 208 -19.01 2.03 3.74
C LYS A 208 -19.38 2.47 5.17
N LYS A 209 -19.15 1.61 6.18
CA LYS A 209 -19.60 1.84 7.58
C LYS A 209 -18.74 1.22 8.70
N THR A 210 -17.73 0.38 8.41
CA THR A 210 -17.28 -0.65 9.38
C THR A 210 -15.79 -0.69 9.75
N LYS A 211 -14.90 0.02 9.04
CA LYS A 211 -13.53 0.31 9.52
C LYS A 211 -13.13 1.69 9.01
N LEU A 212 -12.60 2.52 9.90
CA LEU A 212 -11.95 3.78 9.54
C LEU A 212 -10.62 3.50 8.82
N SER A 213 -10.18 4.42 7.96
CA SER A 213 -8.81 4.41 7.44
C SER A 213 -7.85 4.99 8.50
N GLU A 214 -6.62 4.53 8.51
CA GLU A 214 -5.59 5.05 9.42
C GLU A 214 -5.25 6.52 9.13
N HIS A 215 -5.45 7.01 7.89
CA HIS A 215 -5.44 8.46 7.60
C HIS A 215 -6.47 9.24 8.41
N GLY A 216 -7.60 8.61 8.72
CA GLY A 216 -8.64 9.18 9.59
C GLY A 216 -8.20 9.27 11.05
N LEU A 217 -7.06 8.68 11.42
CA LEU A 217 -6.43 8.76 12.75
C LEU A 217 -5.09 9.53 12.70
N ALA A 218 -4.76 10.17 11.56
CA ALA A 218 -3.42 10.70 11.26
C ALA A 218 -2.30 9.64 11.35
N ASN A 219 -2.66 8.37 11.22
CA ASN A 219 -1.83 7.19 11.52
C ASN A 219 -1.35 6.46 10.24
N ALA A 220 -1.45 7.12 9.08
CA ALA A 220 -0.89 6.67 7.81
C ALA A 220 -0.41 7.82 6.92
N LEU A 221 0.50 7.51 5.99
CA LEU A 221 1.04 8.41 4.98
C LEU A 221 1.01 7.73 3.60
N ASP A 222 0.55 8.45 2.58
CA ASP A 222 0.65 8.08 1.17
C ASP A 222 1.83 8.85 0.54
N ILE A 223 2.80 8.15 -0.05
CA ILE A 223 4.02 8.71 -0.66
C ILE A 223 4.02 8.43 -2.17
N GLY A 224 3.99 9.47 -3.00
CA GLY A 224 3.99 9.35 -4.47
C GLY A 224 5.37 9.13 -5.08
N GLY A 225 6.44 9.58 -4.42
CA GLY A 225 7.79 9.53 -4.96
C GLY A 225 8.85 10.14 -4.03
N PHE A 226 10.08 10.15 -4.52
CA PHE A 226 11.26 10.67 -3.81
C PHE A 226 12.13 11.51 -4.74
N VAL A 227 12.72 12.60 -4.23
CA VAL A 227 13.63 13.47 -5.00
C VAL A 227 15.03 13.44 -4.39
N THR A 228 16.04 13.21 -5.23
CA THR A 228 17.45 13.19 -4.81
C THR A 228 18.07 14.58 -4.70
N ALA A 229 19.20 14.68 -3.99
CA ALA A 229 20.07 15.86 -4.00
C ALA A 229 20.59 16.25 -5.40
N THR A 230 20.53 15.34 -6.38
CA THR A 230 20.85 15.56 -7.81
C THR A 230 19.61 15.89 -8.66
N THR A 231 18.47 16.21 -8.04
CA THR A 231 17.16 16.48 -8.69
C THR A 231 16.65 15.35 -9.59
N LYS A 232 17.11 14.11 -9.38
CA LYS A 232 16.52 12.92 -10.00
C LYS A 232 15.28 12.54 -9.18
N THR A 233 14.16 12.24 -9.83
CA THR A 233 12.99 11.67 -9.17
C THR A 233 13.04 10.13 -9.15
N ALA A 234 12.22 9.56 -8.28
CA ALA A 234 11.89 8.15 -8.21
C ALA A 234 10.38 8.07 -7.94
N GLU A 235 9.59 8.10 -9.00
CA GLU A 235 8.12 8.27 -8.94
C GLU A 235 7.43 6.92 -8.98
N VAL A 236 6.59 6.62 -7.99
CA VAL A 236 6.01 5.28 -7.81
C VAL A 236 5.09 4.88 -8.97
N LEU A 237 4.47 5.84 -9.65
CA LEU A 237 3.62 5.60 -10.82
C LEU A 237 4.41 5.16 -12.07
N ASP A 238 5.56 5.79 -12.31
CA ASP A 238 6.29 5.68 -13.58
C ASP A 238 7.50 4.74 -13.45
N ASP A 239 8.23 4.79 -12.31
CA ASP A 239 9.45 4.01 -12.09
C ASP A 239 9.23 2.61 -11.49
N TRP A 240 8.06 2.29 -10.92
CA TRP A 240 7.78 0.94 -10.39
C TRP A 240 7.73 -0.12 -11.51
N GLY A 241 7.36 0.29 -12.73
CA GLY A 241 7.08 -0.61 -13.85
C GLY A 241 5.69 -1.26 -13.80
N LYS A 242 5.43 -2.22 -14.69
CA LYS A 242 4.14 -2.92 -14.74
C LYS A 242 3.96 -3.84 -13.53
N PRO A 243 2.86 -3.72 -12.76
CA PRO A 243 2.56 -4.66 -11.68
C PRO A 243 2.35 -6.10 -12.17
N GLN A 244 2.76 -7.08 -11.38
CA GLN A 244 2.71 -8.50 -11.71
C GLN A 244 1.31 -8.99 -12.12
N ARG A 245 0.24 -8.46 -11.50
CA ARG A 245 -1.15 -8.76 -11.91
C ARG A 245 -1.44 -8.35 -13.37
N GLU A 246 -0.83 -7.26 -13.85
CA GLU A 246 -1.01 -6.73 -15.20
C GLU A 246 -0.16 -7.51 -16.20
N ILE A 247 1.07 -7.89 -15.82
CA ILE A 247 1.92 -8.81 -16.59
C ILE A 247 1.22 -10.15 -16.81
N LEU A 248 0.60 -10.72 -15.76
CA LEU A 248 -0.16 -11.97 -15.85
C LEU A 248 -1.42 -11.82 -16.71
N ALA A 249 -2.18 -10.73 -16.56
CA ALA A 249 -3.37 -10.47 -17.37
C ALA A 249 -3.04 -10.25 -18.86
N GLU A 250 -1.95 -9.55 -19.18
CA GLU A 250 -1.44 -9.38 -20.55
C GLU A 250 -0.99 -10.71 -21.14
N ALA A 251 -0.29 -11.55 -20.38
CA ALA A 251 0.12 -12.89 -20.81
C ALA A 251 -1.08 -13.81 -21.08
N GLU A 252 -2.12 -13.77 -20.22
CA GLU A 252 -3.34 -14.55 -20.44
C GLU A 252 -4.14 -14.04 -21.65
N ALA A 253 -4.25 -12.71 -21.82
CA ALA A 253 -4.91 -12.11 -22.99
C ALA A 253 -4.17 -12.43 -24.30
N ALA A 254 -2.83 -12.37 -24.31
CA ALA A 254 -2.01 -12.77 -25.45
C ALA A 254 -2.18 -14.25 -25.79
N LYS A 255 -2.22 -15.13 -24.78
CA LYS A 255 -2.52 -16.56 -24.99
C LYS A 255 -3.92 -16.76 -25.60
N ARG A 256 -4.95 -16.15 -25.02
CA ARG A 256 -6.34 -16.24 -25.54
C ARG A 256 -6.44 -15.77 -26.99
N ALA A 257 -5.76 -14.68 -27.35
CA ALA A 257 -5.70 -14.20 -28.72
C ALA A 257 -4.97 -15.17 -29.68
N ALA A 258 -3.90 -15.84 -29.22
CA ALA A 258 -3.20 -16.87 -29.98
C ALA A 258 -4.06 -18.14 -30.16
N ASP A 259 -4.72 -18.61 -29.10
CA ASP A 259 -5.63 -19.76 -29.13
C ASP A 259 -6.81 -19.50 -30.11
N GLU A 260 -7.38 -18.29 -30.08
CA GLU A 260 -8.40 -17.84 -31.03
C GLU A 260 -7.88 -17.78 -32.48
N ALA A 261 -6.67 -17.29 -32.70
CA ALA A 261 -6.07 -17.21 -34.04
C ALA A 261 -5.78 -18.61 -34.61
N ALA A 262 -5.31 -19.54 -33.77
CA ALA A 262 -5.12 -20.94 -34.13
C ALA A 262 -6.45 -21.61 -34.50
N ALA A 263 -7.51 -21.41 -33.70
CA ALA A 263 -8.85 -21.95 -33.97
C ALA A 263 -9.42 -21.42 -35.30
N LYS A 264 -9.28 -20.12 -35.58
CA LYS A 264 -9.71 -19.49 -36.85
C LYS A 264 -8.95 -20.09 -38.04
N THR A 265 -7.64 -20.30 -37.90
CA THR A 265 -6.79 -20.89 -38.95
C THR A 265 -7.13 -22.37 -39.19
N ALA A 266 -7.40 -23.15 -38.14
CA ALA A 266 -7.87 -24.53 -38.26
C ALA A 266 -9.23 -24.63 -38.98
N GLY A 267 -10.16 -23.73 -38.66
CA GLY A 267 -11.47 -23.64 -39.32
C GLY A 267 -11.39 -23.37 -40.83
N THR A 268 -10.33 -22.70 -41.31
CA THR A 268 -10.08 -22.50 -42.75
C THR A 268 -9.37 -23.68 -43.44
N GLY A 269 -8.94 -24.71 -42.72
CA GLY A 269 -8.16 -25.83 -43.27
C GLY A 269 -8.97 -26.93 -43.97
N THR A 270 -10.28 -27.02 -43.73
CA THR A 270 -11.11 -28.17 -44.18
C THR A 270 -11.88 -27.89 -45.47
N ALA A 271 -11.13 -27.64 -46.55
CA ALA A 271 -11.65 -27.58 -47.93
C ALA A 271 -10.85 -28.52 -48.89
N ALA A 272 -10.28 -29.61 -48.35
CA ALA A 272 -9.65 -30.64 -49.14
C ALA A 272 -10.71 -31.57 -49.78
N ASN A 273 -10.57 -31.82 -51.08
CA ASN A 273 -11.57 -32.47 -51.92
C ASN A 273 -11.78 -33.96 -51.55
N PRO A 274 -13.01 -34.43 -51.26
CA PRO A 274 -13.26 -35.84 -50.95
C PRO A 274 -13.24 -36.70 -52.22
N VAL A 275 -12.05 -37.23 -52.56
CA VAL A 275 -11.93 -38.27 -53.59
C VAL A 275 -12.65 -39.52 -53.12
N GLN A 276 -13.62 -39.99 -53.89
CA GLN A 276 -14.53 -41.07 -53.52
C GLN A 276 -13.81 -42.43 -53.55
N ALA A 277 -13.39 -42.92 -52.38
CA ALA A 277 -13.01 -44.31 -52.20
C ALA A 277 -14.28 -45.18 -52.12
N ALA A 278 -14.49 -46.05 -53.11
CA ALA A 278 -15.64 -46.95 -53.13
C ALA A 278 -15.48 -48.09 -52.12
N LEU A 279 -16.56 -48.43 -51.39
CA LEU A 279 -16.66 -49.60 -50.53
C LEU A 279 -17.68 -50.59 -51.12
N PRO A 280 -17.41 -51.91 -51.11
CA PRO A 280 -18.37 -52.93 -51.53
C PRO A 280 -19.44 -53.21 -50.47
N LEU A 281 -20.55 -53.84 -50.90
CA LEU A 281 -21.75 -54.06 -50.10
C LEU A 281 -21.63 -55.20 -49.07
N ALA A 282 -22.21 -55.00 -47.88
CA ALA A 282 -23.01 -56.02 -47.17
C ALA A 282 -24.01 -55.35 -46.19
N VAL A 283 -25.12 -56.03 -45.90
CA VAL A 283 -26.39 -55.56 -45.28
C VAL A 283 -27.03 -56.79 -44.58
N PRO A 284 -27.99 -56.72 -43.62
CA PRO A 284 -28.70 -55.59 -42.96
C PRO A 284 -28.32 -55.48 -41.45
N LEU A 285 -29.06 -54.94 -40.47
CA LEU A 285 -30.40 -54.34 -40.26
C LEU A 285 -30.26 -53.31 -39.06
N THR A 286 -31.23 -52.58 -38.46
CA THR A 286 -32.70 -52.67 -38.32
C THR A 286 -33.32 -51.27 -38.04
N ALA A 287 -34.63 -51.17 -38.26
CA ALA A 287 -35.61 -50.15 -37.86
C ALA A 287 -35.31 -49.13 -36.72
N GLY A 288 -35.70 -47.88 -36.97
CA GLY A 288 -35.88 -46.81 -35.96
C GLY A 288 -36.18 -45.44 -36.59
N ALA A 289 -37.46 -45.09 -36.75
CA ALA A 289 -37.91 -43.78 -37.26
C ALA A 289 -38.20 -42.80 -36.08
N ALA A 290 -38.40 -41.48 -36.25
CA ALA A 290 -38.59 -40.65 -37.45
C ALA A 290 -38.16 -39.18 -37.21
N ALA A 291 -38.12 -38.38 -38.30
CA ALA A 291 -38.56 -36.97 -38.46
C ALA A 291 -38.48 -35.91 -37.33
N ALA A 292 -38.35 -34.60 -37.59
CA ALA A 292 -37.88 -33.82 -38.77
C ALA A 292 -37.90 -32.31 -38.42
N GLU A 293 -37.02 -31.51 -39.04
CA GLU A 293 -37.16 -30.05 -39.30
C GLU A 293 -37.46 -29.08 -38.11
N LEU A 294 -37.42 -27.74 -38.21
CA LEU A 294 -37.18 -26.79 -39.30
C LEU A 294 -36.44 -25.54 -38.76
N ALA A 295 -35.73 -24.79 -39.60
CA ALA A 295 -35.02 -23.56 -39.21
C ALA A 295 -35.76 -22.27 -39.59
N ARG A 296 -35.41 -21.12 -38.96
CA ARG A 296 -35.28 -19.78 -39.61
C ARG A 296 -34.74 -18.68 -38.68
N SER A 297 -34.23 -17.62 -39.30
CA SER A 297 -33.65 -16.41 -38.70
C SER A 297 -34.50 -15.17 -38.99
N THR A 298 -34.29 -14.06 -38.27
CA THR A 298 -34.67 -12.70 -38.73
C THR A 298 -33.80 -11.59 -38.12
N ILE A 299 -33.78 -10.43 -38.80
CA ILE A 299 -33.08 -9.18 -38.44
C ILE A 299 -34.09 -8.03 -38.53
N ILE A 300 -34.09 -7.07 -37.59
CA ILE A 300 -34.76 -5.76 -37.73
C ILE A 300 -33.90 -4.64 -37.09
N GLU A 301 -33.96 -3.44 -37.66
CA GLU A 301 -33.32 -2.18 -37.23
C GLU A 301 -34.39 -1.06 -37.20
N GLY A 302 -34.23 0.00 -36.38
CA GLY A 302 -35.13 1.18 -36.44
C GLY A 302 -35.03 2.17 -35.26
N VAL A 303 -35.19 3.47 -35.55
CA VAL A 303 -35.13 4.61 -34.60
C VAL A 303 -36.18 5.68 -34.99
N PRO A 304 -36.69 6.50 -34.06
CA PRO A 304 -36.68 7.96 -34.28
C PRO A 304 -36.34 8.80 -33.02
N ALA A 305 -36.26 10.13 -33.13
CA ALA A 305 -35.58 11.01 -32.14
C ALA A 305 -36.25 12.37 -31.85
N ALA A 306 -35.82 13.03 -30.76
CA ALA A 306 -36.12 14.41 -30.33
C ALA A 306 -35.02 14.92 -29.35
N GLY A 307 -34.86 16.23 -29.03
CA GLY A 307 -35.53 17.41 -29.60
C GLY A 307 -35.45 18.73 -28.79
N ALA A 308 -34.40 19.01 -28.00
CA ALA A 308 -34.33 20.20 -27.11
C ALA A 308 -33.00 21.02 -27.23
N LYS A 309 -32.98 22.25 -26.69
CA LYS A 309 -31.97 23.31 -26.93
C LYS A 309 -31.81 24.23 -25.69
N LEU A 310 -30.77 25.09 -25.67
CA LEU A 310 -30.44 26.12 -24.65
C LEU A 310 -29.76 25.54 -23.38
N VAL A 311 -28.89 26.22 -22.63
CA VAL A 311 -28.09 27.47 -22.83
C VAL A 311 -26.81 27.35 -21.97
N ALA A 312 -25.76 28.13 -22.24
CA ALA A 312 -24.55 28.16 -21.41
C ALA A 312 -24.35 29.52 -20.72
N THR A 313 -24.02 29.49 -19.42
CA THR A 313 -23.60 30.66 -18.62
C THR A 313 -22.52 30.25 -17.61
N SER A 314 -21.43 31.03 -17.60
CA SER A 314 -20.35 31.15 -16.60
C SER A 314 -20.34 30.24 -15.36
N GLU A 315 -19.31 29.39 -15.30
CA GLU A 315 -18.18 29.54 -14.36
C GLU A 315 -18.45 29.60 -12.85
N ALA A 316 -18.17 28.47 -12.18
CA ALA A 316 -17.75 28.42 -10.78
C ALA A 316 -16.74 27.28 -10.62
N ALA A 317 -15.55 27.56 -10.07
CA ALA A 317 -14.52 26.55 -9.86
C ALA A 317 -14.87 25.65 -8.65
N ALA A 318 -14.66 24.35 -8.78
CA ALA A 318 -14.85 23.36 -7.71
C ALA A 318 -13.58 22.53 -7.51
N PRO A 319 -13.21 22.17 -6.27
CA PRO A 319 -11.97 21.43 -5.99
C PRO A 319 -12.03 20.00 -6.56
N ASN A 320 -10.86 19.51 -6.97
CA ASN A 320 -10.71 18.21 -7.64
C ASN A 320 -11.30 17.06 -6.81
N ARG A 321 -12.37 16.42 -7.33
CA ARG A 321 -12.92 15.18 -6.77
C ARG A 321 -12.40 13.96 -7.52
N LEU A 322 -12.03 12.95 -6.74
CA LEU A 322 -11.62 11.62 -7.18
C LEU A 322 -12.71 10.91 -8.03
N GLY A 323 -12.28 10.11 -9.00
CA GLY A 323 -13.08 8.96 -9.49
C GLY A 323 -14.31 9.24 -10.38
N GLY A 324 -14.27 10.27 -11.23
CA GLY A 324 -15.32 10.46 -12.26
C GLY A 324 -15.25 9.43 -13.41
N PRO A 325 -16.38 8.99 -14.02
CA PRO A 325 -16.36 8.06 -15.15
C PRO A 325 -15.64 8.62 -16.39
N LEU A 326 -14.92 7.75 -17.12
CA LEU A 326 -14.19 8.12 -18.33
C LEU A 326 -15.10 8.76 -19.39
N ALA A 327 -14.72 9.96 -19.84
CA ALA A 327 -15.44 10.68 -20.89
C ALA A 327 -15.31 9.95 -22.25
N LYS A 328 -16.45 9.74 -22.93
CA LYS A 328 -16.45 9.08 -24.25
C LYS A 328 -15.72 9.95 -25.29
N PRO A 329 -14.82 9.39 -26.10
CA PRO A 329 -14.04 10.18 -27.06
C PRO A 329 -14.91 10.67 -28.23
N GLY A 330 -15.20 11.97 -28.27
CA GLY A 330 -15.69 12.63 -29.48
C GLY A 330 -14.64 12.59 -30.60
N LYS A 331 -15.09 12.54 -31.87
CA LYS A 331 -14.21 12.49 -33.04
C LYS A 331 -13.37 13.78 -33.16
N LYS A 332 -12.13 13.76 -32.64
CA LYS A 332 -11.17 14.86 -32.80
C LYS A 332 -10.51 14.82 -34.19
N GLY A 333 -10.29 15.98 -34.80
CA GLY A 333 -9.67 16.11 -36.12
C GLY A 333 -8.17 15.76 -36.16
N PRO A 334 -7.57 15.67 -37.37
CA PRO A 334 -6.23 15.08 -37.57
C PRO A 334 -5.09 15.80 -36.84
N LEU A 335 -5.20 17.10 -36.57
CA LEU A 335 -4.20 17.85 -35.79
C LEU A 335 -4.14 17.37 -34.33
N ALA A 336 -5.28 17.03 -33.73
CA ALA A 336 -5.33 16.49 -32.37
C ALA A 336 -4.86 15.02 -32.31
N GLN A 337 -4.99 14.27 -33.40
CA GLN A 337 -4.42 12.93 -33.51
C GLN A 337 -2.89 12.98 -33.52
N LYS A 338 -2.27 13.97 -34.19
CA LYS A 338 -0.81 14.13 -34.17
C LYS A 338 -0.28 14.49 -32.77
N ALA A 339 -0.98 15.35 -32.04
CA ALA A 339 -0.65 15.64 -30.63
C ALA A 339 -0.79 14.41 -29.74
N ALA A 340 -1.87 13.62 -29.91
CA ALA A 340 -2.08 12.38 -29.17
C ALA A 340 -1.06 11.28 -29.52
N GLN A 341 -0.59 11.20 -30.77
CA GLN A 341 0.42 10.23 -31.19
C GLN A 341 1.83 10.55 -30.65
N VAL A 342 2.18 11.82 -30.51
CA VAL A 342 3.43 12.22 -29.81
C VAL A 342 3.37 11.84 -28.32
N ALA A 343 2.19 11.93 -27.70
CA ALA A 343 1.94 11.44 -26.34
C ALA A 343 1.69 9.92 -26.24
N LEU A 344 1.86 9.16 -27.33
CA LEU A 344 1.74 7.69 -27.35
C LEU A 344 3.01 6.99 -27.86
N ALA A 345 4.12 7.71 -27.97
CA ALA A 345 5.42 7.08 -27.77
C ALA A 345 5.43 6.52 -26.35
N ALA A 346 5.61 5.20 -26.20
CA ALA A 346 5.66 4.59 -24.88
C ALA A 346 6.76 5.27 -24.04
N SER A 347 6.45 5.63 -22.79
CA SER A 347 7.48 6.03 -21.82
C SER A 347 8.60 4.99 -21.84
N PRO A 348 9.88 5.41 -21.82
CA PRO A 348 10.97 4.44 -21.75
C PRO A 348 10.75 3.51 -20.55
N ALA A 349 11.13 2.24 -20.70
CA ALA A 349 11.08 1.31 -19.57
C ALA A 349 11.83 1.92 -18.37
N PRO A 350 11.30 1.77 -17.14
CA PRO A 350 11.82 2.47 -15.97
C PRO A 350 13.31 2.17 -15.76
N ASP A 351 14.04 3.14 -15.22
CA ASP A 351 15.44 2.96 -14.90
C ASP A 351 15.58 1.83 -13.87
N ALA A 352 16.28 0.75 -14.24
CA ALA A 352 16.35 -0.47 -13.45
C ALA A 352 16.95 -0.25 -12.03
N GLU A 353 17.79 0.76 -11.83
CA GLU A 353 18.29 1.12 -10.50
C GLU A 353 17.22 1.89 -9.70
N VAL A 354 16.38 2.71 -10.35
CA VAL A 354 15.26 3.40 -9.69
C VAL A 354 14.15 2.41 -9.32
N GLN A 355 13.82 1.49 -10.22
CA GLN A 355 12.89 0.39 -9.96
C GLN A 355 13.38 -0.47 -8.79
N ALA A 356 14.66 -0.87 -8.78
CA ALA A 356 15.25 -1.64 -7.69
C ALA A 356 15.26 -0.87 -6.35
N PHE A 357 15.54 0.44 -6.38
CA PHE A 357 15.41 1.32 -5.22
C PHE A 357 13.99 1.32 -4.65
N LEU A 358 12.97 1.54 -5.48
CA LEU A 358 11.57 1.56 -5.05
C LEU A 358 11.12 0.21 -4.48
N HIS A 359 11.49 -0.89 -5.14
CA HIS A 359 11.13 -2.25 -4.71
C HIS A 359 11.81 -2.62 -3.39
N GLU A 360 13.10 -2.28 -3.19
CA GLU A 360 13.78 -2.52 -1.91
C GLU A 360 13.31 -1.57 -0.80
N ALA A 361 12.91 -0.33 -1.12
CA ALA A 361 12.38 0.64 -0.14
C ALA A 361 10.99 0.24 0.39
N HIS A 362 10.06 -0.20 -0.48
CA HIS A 362 8.77 -0.78 -0.08
C HIS A 362 8.96 -2.05 0.77
N LYS A 363 9.85 -2.96 0.32
CA LYS A 363 10.21 -4.17 1.08
C LYS A 363 10.87 -3.87 2.43
N ALA A 364 11.50 -2.70 2.57
CA ALA A 364 12.00 -2.21 3.85
C ALA A 364 10.88 -1.65 4.74
N ALA A 365 9.97 -0.85 4.20
CA ALA A 365 8.82 -0.30 4.91
C ALA A 365 7.99 -1.42 5.59
N CYS A 366 7.78 -2.55 4.90
CA CYS A 366 7.14 -3.75 5.44
C CYS A 366 7.72 -4.25 6.78
N ARG A 367 9.02 -4.04 7.05
CA ARG A 367 9.64 -4.43 8.34
C ARG A 367 9.15 -3.55 9.49
N ILE A 368 8.83 -2.29 9.23
CA ILE A 368 8.59 -1.25 10.24
C ILE A 368 7.08 -1.04 10.45
N PHE A 369 6.34 -0.73 9.40
CA PHE A 369 4.91 -0.36 9.48
C PHE A 369 3.99 -1.57 9.76
N GLY A 370 2.78 -1.33 10.25
CA GLY A 370 1.73 -2.35 10.40
C GLY A 370 1.12 -2.78 9.07
N THR A 371 1.14 -1.88 8.08
CA THR A 371 0.86 -2.18 6.67
C THR A 371 1.72 -1.34 5.75
N THR A 372 2.11 -1.94 4.63
CA THR A 372 2.72 -1.30 3.48
C THR A 372 2.00 -1.81 2.25
N LEU A 373 1.39 -0.91 1.47
CA LEU A 373 0.78 -1.23 0.18
C LEU A 373 1.49 -0.43 -0.91
N GLY A 374 1.73 -1.04 -2.05
CA GLY A 374 2.30 -0.39 -3.23
C GLY A 374 1.53 -0.72 -4.52
N PRO A 375 2.16 -0.49 -5.68
CA PRO A 375 1.50 -0.67 -6.98
C PRO A 375 1.05 -2.10 -7.31
N GLU A 376 1.49 -3.11 -6.55
CA GLU A 376 1.07 -4.51 -6.68
C GLU A 376 -0.28 -4.81 -5.99
N ALA A 377 -0.55 -4.18 -4.84
CA ALA A 377 -1.69 -4.45 -3.97
C ALA A 377 -3.05 -4.34 -4.69
N ASN A 378 -3.26 -3.27 -5.46
CA ASN A 378 -4.46 -3.01 -6.26
C ASN A 378 -4.29 -1.74 -7.13
N ALA A 379 -5.32 -1.41 -7.92
CA ALA A 379 -5.31 -0.27 -8.82
C ALA A 379 -5.28 1.10 -8.11
N ASP A 380 -5.87 1.22 -6.92
CA ASP A 380 -5.91 2.49 -6.19
C ASP A 380 -4.54 2.87 -5.60
N HIS A 381 -3.66 1.89 -5.35
CA HIS A 381 -2.29 2.08 -4.87
C HIS A 381 -1.24 2.09 -6.00
N ARG A 382 -1.66 2.17 -7.28
CA ARG A 382 -0.76 2.16 -8.46
C ARG A 382 0.32 3.25 -8.42
N ASN A 383 0.03 4.40 -7.82
CA ASN A 383 0.83 5.61 -7.92
C ASN A 383 1.50 6.04 -6.61
N HIS A 384 1.45 5.23 -5.55
CA HIS A 384 2.01 5.60 -4.25
C HIS A 384 2.34 4.39 -3.37
N PHE A 385 3.19 4.58 -2.37
CA PHE A 385 3.27 3.70 -1.20
C PHE A 385 2.32 4.21 -0.12
N HIS A 386 1.45 3.36 0.40
CA HIS A 386 0.66 3.61 1.58
C HIS A 386 1.30 2.90 2.78
N VAL A 387 1.67 3.64 3.83
CA VAL A 387 2.24 3.10 5.06
C VAL A 387 1.37 3.45 6.26
N ASP A 388 1.00 2.46 7.09
CA ASP A 388 0.19 2.66 8.29
C ASP A 388 0.73 1.95 9.53
N MET A 389 0.43 2.50 10.71
CA MET A 389 0.85 1.95 12.02
C MET A 389 -0.24 1.11 12.70
N ALA A 390 -1.21 0.55 11.97
CA ALA A 390 -2.29 -0.20 12.60
C ALA A 390 -1.84 -1.60 13.03
N GLU A 391 -2.13 -1.95 14.29
CA GLU A 391 -1.86 -3.27 14.84
C GLU A 391 -2.50 -4.40 14.01
N ARG A 392 -1.69 -5.38 13.61
CA ARG A 392 -2.16 -6.58 12.90
C ARG A 392 -1.93 -7.82 13.76
N LYS A 393 -3.01 -8.54 14.06
CA LYS A 393 -3.03 -9.63 15.07
C LYS A 393 -2.21 -10.89 14.72
N PHE A 394 -1.78 -11.05 13.47
CA PHE A 394 -1.13 -12.27 12.98
C PHE A 394 0.09 -11.95 12.11
N THR A 395 -0.12 -11.18 11.04
CA THR A 395 0.92 -10.75 10.11
C THR A 395 0.68 -9.31 9.70
N LYS A 396 1.78 -8.60 9.40
CA LYS A 396 1.72 -7.32 8.67
C LYS A 396 1.15 -7.56 7.25
N ILE A 397 0.60 -6.51 6.63
CA ILE A 397 0.22 -6.55 5.21
C ILE A 397 1.34 -5.86 4.43
N CYS A 398 1.83 -6.50 3.37
CA CYS A 398 3.01 -6.09 2.61
C CYS A 398 2.79 -6.43 1.14
N ASP A 399 1.90 -5.66 0.50
CA ASP A 399 1.31 -5.93 -0.81
C ASP A 399 1.64 -4.84 -1.83
#